data_AF-A0A8H3H3P0-F1
#
_entry.id   AF-A0A8H3H3P0-F1
#
_cell.length_a   1.000
_cell.length_b   1.000
_cell.length_c   1.000
_cell.angle_alpha   90.00
_cell.angle_beta   90.00
_cell.angle_gamma   90.00
#
_symmetry.space_group_name_H-M   'P 1'
#
loop_
_entity.id
_entity.type
_entity.pdbx_description
1 polymer ?
#
loop_
_entity_poly.entity_id
_entity_poly.type
_entity_poly.pdbx_seq_one_letter_code
_entity_poly.pdbx_strand_id
1 'polypeptide(L)'
;MPPSLSLGSLVRTPSLNRHSRGRPSSATSESLSYSSEWLHFAQYTGEKSTLPCETRALVVGIEYVEGQKFEDSMPMYLAGCHADASDILDLLQKSGDYSQGDIRVLADVPGLPDSQRPTRENIIKGLRWLSEGCRSGDRRFFHYAGHGTQVQDKDGDEEDGYDEGEGNIFA
;
A
#
# COMPACT_ATOMS: atom_id res chain seq x y z
N MET A 1 -27.75 -42.42 -12.44
CA MET A 1 -28.25 -41.04 -12.34
C MET A 1 -28.16 -40.60 -10.89
N PRO A 2 -27.39 -39.56 -10.54
CA PRO A 2 -27.58 -38.84 -9.28
C PRO A 2 -28.50 -37.62 -9.48
N PRO A 3 -29.34 -37.27 -8.49
CA PRO A 3 -30.34 -36.22 -8.60
C PRO A 3 -29.79 -34.82 -8.30
N SER A 4 -30.51 -33.82 -8.83
CA SER A 4 -30.34 -32.37 -8.68
C SER A 4 -31.15 -31.78 -7.51
N LEU A 5 -30.94 -30.46 -7.29
CA LEU A 5 -31.69 -29.45 -6.49
C LEU A 5 -31.04 -29.13 -5.14
N SER A 6 -30.98 -27.90 -4.61
CA SER A 6 -31.38 -26.54 -5.03
C SER A 6 -30.80 -25.53 -4.02
N LEU A 7 -30.56 -24.30 -4.47
CA LEU A 7 -30.19 -23.11 -3.70
C LEU A 7 -31.21 -22.78 -2.58
N GLY A 8 -30.73 -22.27 -1.44
CA GLY A 8 -31.57 -21.77 -0.35
C GLY A 8 -30.93 -20.58 0.39
N SER A 9 -31.53 -19.40 0.19
CA SER A 9 -31.27 -18.13 0.87
C SER A 9 -31.56 -18.22 2.38
N LEU A 10 -30.71 -17.61 3.23
CA LEU A 10 -31.02 -17.35 4.64
C LEU A 10 -31.45 -15.89 4.84
N VAL A 11 -32.76 -15.71 4.96
CA VAL A 11 -33.39 -14.50 5.49
C VAL A 11 -33.41 -14.60 7.02
N ARG A 12 -32.91 -13.55 7.70
CA ARG A 12 -33.01 -13.39 9.17
C ARG A 12 -34.37 -12.80 9.54
N THR A 13 -35.03 -13.38 10.54
CA THR A 13 -36.26 -12.87 11.16
C THR A 13 -35.97 -11.82 12.25
N PRO A 14 -36.91 -10.90 12.54
CA PRO A 14 -36.72 -9.81 13.49
C PRO A 14 -37.23 -10.17 14.90
N SER A 15 -36.62 -9.60 15.93
CA SER A 15 -37.20 -9.55 17.27
C SER A 15 -37.21 -8.10 17.79
N LEU A 16 -38.41 -7.65 18.15
CA LEU A 16 -38.78 -6.33 18.66
C LEU A 16 -38.99 -6.41 20.18
N ASN A 17 -38.29 -5.57 20.95
CA ASN A 17 -38.83 -4.66 21.97
C ASN A 17 -37.67 -3.98 22.72
N ARG A 18 -37.40 -2.69 22.51
CA ARG A 18 -38.11 -1.50 23.04
C ARG A 18 -38.09 -1.45 24.58
N HIS A 19 -37.10 -0.74 25.12
CA HIS A 19 -37.29 0.12 26.30
C HIS A 19 -36.83 1.53 25.91
N SER A 20 -37.80 2.43 25.89
CA SER A 20 -37.70 3.83 25.55
C SER A 20 -37.13 4.65 26.71
N ARG A 21 -36.00 5.33 26.50
CA ARG A 21 -35.65 6.55 27.25
C ARG A 21 -35.05 7.59 26.30
N GLY A 22 -35.69 8.76 26.32
CA GLY A 22 -35.36 10.08 25.75
C GLY A 22 -34.15 10.25 24.83
N ARG A 23 -34.44 10.80 23.65
CA ARG A 23 -33.47 11.39 22.71
C ARG A 23 -32.99 12.75 23.23
N PRO A 24 -31.68 13.00 23.41
CA PRO A 24 -31.13 14.34 23.38
C PRO A 24 -30.95 14.75 21.91
N SER A 25 -31.46 15.92 21.56
CA SER A 25 -31.32 16.55 20.24
C SER A 25 -30.05 17.40 20.18
N SER A 26 -29.09 17.00 19.34
CA SER A 26 -28.05 17.83 18.69
C SER A 26 -27.08 16.83 18.04
N ALA A 27 -27.27 16.39 16.80
CA ALA A 27 -26.98 17.16 15.58
C ALA A 27 -25.68 17.97 15.69
N THR A 28 -24.54 17.27 15.63
CA THR A 28 -23.40 17.60 14.76
C THR A 28 -22.68 16.29 14.43
N SER A 29 -23.17 15.57 13.41
CA SER A 29 -22.31 14.68 12.63
C SER A 29 -21.49 15.63 11.77
N GLU A 30 -20.28 15.95 12.20
CA GLU A 30 -19.33 16.60 11.30
C GLU A 30 -19.01 15.58 10.21
N SER A 31 -19.72 15.71 9.09
CA SER A 31 -19.31 15.08 7.84
C SER A 31 -18.04 15.79 7.41
N LEU A 32 -16.89 15.19 7.71
CA LEU A 32 -15.64 15.56 7.06
C LEU A 32 -15.85 15.31 5.56
N SER A 33 -16.11 16.38 4.81
CA SER A 33 -16.18 16.31 3.36
C SER A 33 -14.76 16.10 2.84
N TYR A 34 -14.39 14.85 2.56
CA TYR A 34 -13.23 14.60 1.71
C TYR A 34 -13.53 15.27 0.36
N SER A 35 -12.72 16.26 -0.02
CA SER A 35 -12.78 16.86 -1.35
C SER A 35 -12.56 15.75 -2.38
N SER A 36 -13.58 15.48 -3.20
CA SER A 36 -13.52 14.54 -4.31
C SER A 36 -12.64 15.04 -5.48
N GLU A 37 -11.98 16.19 -5.32
CA GLU A 37 -11.09 16.76 -6.34
C GLU A 37 -9.90 15.84 -6.65
N TRP A 38 -9.38 15.12 -5.65
CA TRP A 38 -8.32 14.12 -5.86
C TRP A 38 -8.77 12.94 -6.71
N LEU A 39 -10.03 12.49 -6.56
CA LEU A 39 -10.61 11.46 -7.43
C LEU A 39 -10.78 11.94 -8.87
N HIS A 40 -11.05 13.24 -9.08
CA HIS A 40 -11.09 13.84 -10.41
C HIS A 40 -9.70 13.97 -11.04
N PHE A 41 -8.66 14.32 -10.27
CA PHE A 41 -7.27 14.33 -10.78
C PHE A 41 -6.77 12.92 -11.13
N ALA A 42 -7.21 11.90 -10.40
CA ALA A 42 -6.87 10.50 -10.64
C ALA A 42 -7.62 9.86 -11.82
N GLN A 43 -8.56 10.57 -12.48
CA GLN A 43 -9.26 10.06 -13.65
C GLN A 43 -8.34 10.07 -14.87
N TYR A 44 -7.91 8.88 -15.30
CA TYR A 44 -7.25 8.64 -16.57
C TYR A 44 -8.06 9.26 -17.72
N THR A 45 -7.50 10.26 -18.41
CA THR A 45 -8.19 11.02 -19.48
C THR A 45 -8.34 10.24 -20.79
N GLY A 46 -7.89 8.99 -20.85
CA GLY A 46 -8.04 8.12 -22.02
C GLY A 46 -6.98 8.33 -23.10
N GLU A 47 -6.37 9.51 -23.18
CA GLU A 47 -5.38 9.82 -24.21
C GLU A 47 -3.99 9.27 -23.84
N LYS A 48 -3.53 8.26 -24.60
CA LYS A 48 -2.14 7.81 -24.51
C LYS A 48 -1.24 8.94 -25.03
N SER A 49 -0.31 9.40 -24.19
CA SER A 49 0.83 10.22 -24.62
C SER A 49 1.51 9.59 -25.84
N THR A 50 1.81 10.40 -26.84
CA THR A 50 2.59 10.00 -28.03
C THR A 50 4.08 10.25 -27.87
N LEU A 51 4.51 10.81 -26.72
CA LEU A 51 5.93 11.00 -26.42
C LEU A 51 6.59 9.65 -26.13
N PRO A 52 7.89 9.49 -26.41
CA PRO A 52 8.67 8.37 -25.89
C PRO A 52 8.47 8.29 -24.37
N CYS A 53 8.07 7.12 -23.89
CA CYS A 53 7.76 6.88 -22.49
C CYS A 53 8.74 5.85 -21.95
N GLU A 54 9.66 6.26 -21.08
CA GLU A 54 10.37 5.28 -20.25
C GLU A 54 9.46 4.83 -19.11
N THR A 55 9.45 3.54 -18.86
CA THR A 55 8.73 2.93 -17.74
C THR A 55 9.73 2.42 -16.73
N ARG A 56 9.55 2.74 -15.45
CA ARG A 56 10.29 2.11 -14.35
C ARG A 56 9.35 1.85 -13.18
N ALA A 57 9.53 0.72 -12.51
CA ALA A 57 8.79 0.36 -11.32
C ALA A 57 9.73 -0.10 -10.21
N LEU A 58 9.47 0.37 -8.99
CA LEU A 58 10.07 -0.15 -7.77
C LEU A 58 8.96 -0.79 -6.93
N VAL A 59 9.13 -2.06 -6.60
CA VAL A 59 8.19 -2.85 -5.79
C VAL A 59 8.91 -3.32 -4.55
N VAL A 60 8.36 -3.00 -3.37
CA VAL A 60 8.95 -3.34 -2.07
C VAL A 60 7.94 -4.12 -1.25
N GLY A 61 8.30 -5.31 -0.77
CA GLY A 61 7.46 -6.14 0.09
C GLY A 61 8.26 -6.64 1.29
N ILE A 62 7.87 -6.27 2.51
CA ILE A 62 8.62 -6.57 3.73
C ILE A 62 7.72 -7.31 4.72
N GLU A 63 8.11 -8.53 5.10
CA GLU A 63 7.40 -9.36 6.08
C GLU A 63 8.13 -9.51 7.41
N TYR A 64 9.36 -9.00 7.51
CA TYR A 64 10.21 -9.08 8.70
C TYR A 64 10.48 -10.53 9.13
N VAL A 65 10.74 -11.40 8.15
CA VAL A 65 10.87 -12.86 8.33
C VAL A 65 12.11 -13.25 9.14
N GLU A 66 13.06 -12.35 9.28
CA GLU A 66 14.30 -12.56 10.06
C GLU A 66 14.10 -12.30 11.55
N GLY A 67 12.88 -11.93 11.96
CA GLY A 67 12.52 -11.81 13.36
C GLY A 67 12.85 -10.44 13.96
N GLN A 68 12.77 -9.38 13.17
CA GLN A 68 12.80 -8.00 13.66
C GLN A 68 11.70 -7.79 14.72
N LYS A 69 11.97 -6.90 15.68
CA LYS A 69 11.09 -6.62 16.80
C LYS A 69 10.95 -5.11 17.02
N PHE A 70 9.80 -4.71 17.55
CA PHE A 70 9.59 -3.37 18.09
C PHE A 70 10.38 -3.17 19.39
N GLU A 71 10.44 -1.92 19.87
CA GLU A 71 11.17 -1.54 21.10
C GLU A 71 10.64 -2.27 22.35
N ASP A 72 9.35 -2.59 22.38
CA ASP A 72 8.70 -3.39 23.43
C ASP A 72 8.94 -4.91 23.28
N SER A 73 9.84 -5.31 22.37
CA SER A 73 10.18 -6.69 22.02
C SER A 73 9.08 -7.49 21.31
N MET A 74 8.00 -6.84 20.85
CA MET A 74 6.99 -7.51 20.03
C MET A 74 7.52 -7.83 18.63
N PRO A 75 7.22 -9.02 18.06
CA PRO A 75 7.61 -9.34 16.68
C PRO A 75 6.99 -8.35 15.68
N MET A 76 7.80 -7.91 14.72
CA MET A 76 7.41 -7.04 13.62
C MET A 76 6.86 -7.82 12.41
N TYR A 77 6.72 -9.14 12.56
CA TYR A 77 6.31 -10.01 11.46
C TYR A 77 4.94 -9.60 10.88
N LEU A 78 4.88 -9.43 9.57
CA LEU A 78 3.66 -9.23 8.80
C LEU A 78 3.50 -10.37 7.80
N ALA A 79 2.29 -10.89 7.66
CA ALA A 79 1.98 -11.87 6.63
C ALA A 79 1.25 -11.19 5.48
N GLY A 80 1.72 -11.40 4.25
CA GLY A 80 1.01 -10.99 3.02
C GLY A 80 1.76 -9.98 2.17
N CYS A 81 2.74 -9.23 2.72
CA CYS A 81 3.45 -8.21 1.96
C CYS A 81 4.29 -8.78 0.80
N HIS A 82 4.76 -10.03 0.91
CA HIS A 82 5.39 -10.71 -0.23
C HIS A 82 4.37 -11.06 -1.32
N ALA A 83 3.15 -11.44 -0.93
CA ALA A 83 2.07 -11.73 -1.87
C ALA A 83 1.61 -10.44 -2.59
N ASP A 84 1.48 -9.33 -1.87
CA ASP A 84 1.15 -8.02 -2.44
C ASP A 84 2.18 -7.60 -3.50
N ALA A 85 3.48 -7.71 -3.16
CA ALA A 85 4.55 -7.41 -4.10
C ALA A 85 4.52 -8.32 -5.34
N SER A 86 4.18 -9.60 -5.17
CA SER A 86 4.01 -10.55 -6.27
C SER A 86 2.82 -10.19 -7.16
N ASP A 87 1.67 -9.84 -6.58
CA ASP A 87 0.47 -9.47 -7.32
C ASP A 87 0.68 -8.19 -8.14
N ILE A 88 1.41 -7.22 -7.59
CA ILE A 88 1.79 -5.99 -8.29
C ILE A 88 2.77 -6.28 -9.44
N LEU A 89 3.77 -7.14 -9.23
CA LEU A 89 4.67 -7.55 -10.29
C LEU A 89 3.89 -8.18 -11.46
N ASP A 90 2.96 -9.08 -11.13
CA ASP A 90 2.07 -9.74 -12.07
C ASP A 90 1.21 -8.73 -12.85
N LEU A 91 0.63 -7.74 -12.14
CA LEU A 91 -0.18 -6.69 -12.74
C LEU A 91 0.63 -5.85 -13.74
N LEU A 92 1.83 -5.41 -13.34
CA LEU A 92 2.72 -4.59 -14.17
C LEU A 92 3.14 -5.34 -15.43
N GLN A 93 3.48 -6.63 -15.32
CA GLN A 93 3.84 -7.45 -16.47
C GLN A 93 2.63 -7.69 -17.39
N LYS A 94 1.45 -7.98 -16.83
CA LYS A 94 0.21 -8.20 -17.61
C LYS A 94 -0.28 -6.94 -18.33
N SER A 95 0.03 -5.75 -17.81
CA SER A 95 -0.28 -4.48 -18.50
C SER A 95 0.39 -4.37 -19.87
N GLY A 96 1.54 -5.05 -20.06
CA GLY A 96 2.38 -4.95 -21.25
C GLY A 96 3.21 -3.67 -21.34
N ASP A 97 3.06 -2.75 -20.38
CA ASP A 97 3.76 -1.46 -20.38
C ASP A 97 5.12 -1.52 -19.65
N TYR A 98 5.40 -2.57 -18.86
CA TYR A 98 6.66 -2.72 -18.10
C TYR A 98 7.37 -4.03 -18.48
N SER A 99 8.61 -3.92 -18.98
CA SER A 99 9.47 -5.09 -19.21
C SER A 99 10.16 -5.52 -17.92
N GLN A 100 10.72 -6.74 -17.89
CA GLN A 100 11.42 -7.24 -16.70
C GLN A 100 12.61 -6.35 -16.28
N GLY A 101 13.30 -5.71 -17.23
CA GLY A 101 14.42 -4.80 -16.95
C GLY A 101 13.98 -3.45 -16.36
N ASP A 102 12.70 -3.12 -16.50
CA ASP A 102 12.10 -1.88 -16.02
C ASP A 102 11.62 -1.99 -14.58
N ILE A 103 11.71 -3.17 -13.95
CA ILE A 103 11.18 -3.43 -12.62
C ILE A 103 12.31 -3.83 -11.68
N ARG A 104 12.39 -3.16 -10.54
CA ARG A 104 13.21 -3.58 -9.40
C ARG A 104 12.31 -4.04 -8.27
N VAL A 105 12.62 -5.21 -7.72
CA VAL A 105 11.91 -5.79 -6.58
C VAL A 105 12.87 -5.87 -5.40
N LEU A 106 12.42 -5.39 -4.24
CA LEU A 106 13.09 -5.55 -2.97
C LEU A 106 12.18 -6.33 -2.01
N ALA A 107 12.67 -7.43 -1.46
CA ALA A 107 11.90 -8.24 -0.51
C ALA A 107 12.83 -9.01 0.43
N ASP A 108 12.37 -9.27 1.65
CA ASP A 108 13.12 -10.02 2.66
C ASP A 108 12.88 -11.54 2.55
N VAL A 109 12.48 -12.04 1.38
CA VAL A 109 12.36 -13.48 1.10
C VAL A 109 13.73 -14.17 1.32
N PRO A 110 13.80 -15.27 2.08
CA PRO A 110 15.05 -15.98 2.30
C PRO A 110 15.70 -16.47 1.01
N GLY A 111 17.01 -16.26 0.88
CA GLY A 111 17.80 -16.71 -0.29
C GLY A 111 17.92 -15.69 -1.43
N LEU A 112 17.27 -14.52 -1.33
CA LEU A 112 17.53 -13.41 -2.24
C LEU A 112 18.92 -12.80 -2.01
N PRO A 113 19.58 -12.30 -3.07
CA PRO A 113 20.85 -11.61 -2.96
C PRO A 113 20.73 -10.32 -2.14
N ASP A 114 21.83 -9.90 -1.50
CA ASP A 114 21.87 -8.69 -0.66
C ASP A 114 21.41 -7.41 -1.39
N SER A 115 21.61 -7.34 -2.71
CA SER A 115 21.15 -6.22 -3.55
C SER A 115 19.62 -6.13 -3.69
N GLN A 116 18.89 -7.19 -3.36
CA GLN A 116 17.43 -7.27 -3.38
C GLN A 116 16.81 -7.24 -1.98
N ARG A 117 17.61 -7.16 -0.92
CA ARG A 117 17.08 -6.98 0.42
C ARG A 117 16.47 -5.59 0.58
N PRO A 118 15.33 -5.43 1.28
CA PRO A 118 14.64 -4.16 1.44
C PRO A 118 15.28 -3.36 2.58
N THR A 119 16.61 -3.23 2.57
CA THR A 119 17.31 -2.38 3.51
C THR A 119 17.05 -0.92 3.16
N ARG A 120 17.17 -0.02 4.14
CA ARG A 120 17.06 1.42 3.91
C ARG A 120 17.95 1.90 2.77
N GLU A 121 19.19 1.40 2.71
CA GLU A 121 20.12 1.75 1.64
C GLU A 121 19.61 1.32 0.26
N ASN A 122 19.11 0.09 0.13
CA ASN A 122 18.61 -0.42 -1.13
C ASN A 122 17.31 0.26 -1.56
N ILE A 123 16.40 0.55 -0.62
CA ILE A 123 15.16 1.31 -0.90
C ILE A 123 15.51 2.70 -1.43
N ILE A 124 16.43 3.42 -0.76
CA ILE A 124 16.88 4.75 -1.22
C ILE A 124 17.54 4.66 -2.59
N LYS A 125 18.40 3.67 -2.84
CA LYS A 125 19.00 3.44 -4.17
C LYS A 125 17.93 3.14 -5.23
N GLY A 126 16.92 2.37 -4.88
CA GLY A 126 15.76 2.06 -5.72
C GLY A 126 14.99 3.33 -6.10
N LEU A 127 14.66 4.16 -5.12
CA LEU A 127 13.94 5.42 -5.33
C LEU A 127 14.74 6.40 -6.19
N ARG A 128 16.05 6.52 -5.96
CA ARG A 128 16.94 7.32 -6.82
C ARG A 128 16.88 6.83 -8.27
N TRP A 129 17.08 5.53 -8.49
CA TRP A 129 16.97 4.94 -9.83
C TRP A 129 15.59 5.13 -10.47
N LEU A 130 14.52 5.08 -9.68
CA LEU A 130 13.16 5.32 -10.16
C LEU A 130 13.01 6.77 -10.65
N SER A 131 13.50 7.74 -9.88
CA SER A 131 13.38 9.17 -10.21
C SER A 131 14.37 9.67 -11.27
N GLU A 132 15.49 8.97 -11.45
CA GLU A 132 16.59 9.43 -12.28
C GLU A 132 16.18 9.59 -13.75
N GLY A 133 16.44 10.78 -14.29
CA GLY A 133 16.20 11.09 -15.70
C GLY A 133 14.73 11.16 -16.11
N CYS A 134 13.79 11.24 -15.15
CA CYS A 134 12.35 11.34 -15.41
C CYS A 134 12.01 12.55 -16.29
N ARG A 135 11.23 12.32 -17.35
CA ARG A 135 10.78 13.35 -18.31
C ARG A 135 9.26 13.38 -18.39
N SER A 136 8.72 14.45 -18.96
CA SER A 136 7.29 14.53 -19.27
C SER A 136 6.89 13.38 -20.21
N GLY A 137 5.89 12.61 -19.81
CA GLY A 137 5.39 11.45 -20.56
C GLY A 137 5.94 10.10 -20.07
N ASP A 138 6.96 10.09 -19.20
CA ASP A 138 7.44 8.87 -18.54
C ASP A 138 6.42 8.33 -17.53
N ARG A 139 6.49 7.02 -17.27
CA ARG A 139 5.71 6.37 -16.21
C ARG A 139 6.64 5.82 -15.15
N ARG A 140 6.36 6.20 -13.91
CA ARG A 140 7.06 5.70 -12.72
C ARG A 140 6.04 5.11 -11.79
N PHE A 141 6.32 3.91 -11.31
CA PHE A 141 5.45 3.21 -10.39
C PHE A 141 6.24 2.84 -9.14
N PHE A 142 5.66 3.12 -7.98
CA PHE A 142 6.23 2.74 -6.70
C PHE A 142 5.16 2.01 -5.90
N HIS A 143 5.49 0.83 -5.40
CA HIS A 143 4.67 0.08 -4.47
C HIS A 143 5.49 -0.32 -3.26
N TYR A 144 4.88 -0.17 -2.09
CA TYR A 144 5.42 -0.55 -0.81
C TYR A 144 4.33 -1.28 -0.02
N ALA A 145 4.68 -2.47 0.48
CA ALA A 145 3.89 -3.22 1.45
C ALA A 145 4.82 -3.61 2.61
N GLY A 146 4.48 -3.17 3.82
CA GLY A 146 5.30 -3.35 5.03
C GLY A 146 4.69 -2.57 6.20
N HIS A 147 5.41 -2.44 7.32
CA HIS A 147 4.97 -1.58 8.41
C HIS A 147 5.20 -0.11 8.07
N GLY A 148 4.16 0.72 8.19
CA GLY A 148 4.30 2.15 8.38
C GLY A 148 4.49 2.45 9.86
N THR A 149 5.53 3.20 10.21
CA THR A 149 5.71 3.73 11.56
C THR A 149 5.52 5.25 11.50
N GLN A 150 5.23 5.86 12.64
CA GLN A 150 5.29 7.30 12.83
C GLN A 150 6.55 7.60 13.65
N VAL A 151 7.43 8.47 13.15
CA VAL A 151 8.57 9.00 13.90
C VAL A 151 8.09 10.22 14.65
N GLN A 152 8.54 10.43 15.88
CA GLN A 152 8.24 11.67 16.58
C GLN A 152 8.96 12.84 15.88
N ASP A 153 8.19 13.84 15.45
CA ASP A 153 8.67 15.06 14.80
C ASP A 153 9.77 15.72 15.67
N LYS A 154 10.88 16.10 15.03
CA LYS A 154 12.03 16.73 15.68
C LYS A 154 12.25 18.18 15.28
N ASP A 155 11.59 18.69 14.26
CA ASP A 155 11.78 20.07 13.75
C ASP A 155 10.50 20.92 13.71
N GLY A 156 9.34 20.33 14.00
CA GLY A 156 8.09 21.02 14.31
C GLY A 156 7.32 21.46 13.06
N ASP A 157 7.53 20.81 11.91
CA ASP A 157 6.91 21.21 10.64
C ASP A 157 5.57 20.50 10.33
N GLU A 158 5.15 19.52 11.15
CA GLU A 158 3.85 18.82 11.03
C GLU A 158 2.87 19.16 12.17
N GLU A 159 1.59 19.35 11.84
CA GLU A 159 0.56 19.93 12.73
C GLU A 159 0.14 19.00 13.90
N ASP A 160 0.43 17.71 13.80
CA ASP A 160 0.12 16.70 14.83
C ASP A 160 1.33 16.25 15.68
N GLY A 161 2.54 16.71 15.34
CA GLY A 161 3.79 16.44 16.08
C GLY A 161 4.42 15.06 15.83
N TYR A 162 4.11 14.40 14.70
CA TYR A 162 4.71 13.12 14.32
C TYR A 162 5.04 13.05 12.82
N ASP A 163 6.32 13.04 12.45
CA ASP A 163 6.77 12.66 11.11
C ASP A 163 6.15 11.31 10.67
N GLU A 164 5.54 11.26 9.49
CA GLU A 164 5.28 9.99 8.79
C GLU A 164 6.62 9.34 8.37
N GLY A 165 7.24 8.59 9.29
CA GLY A 165 8.59 8.06 9.13
C GLY A 165 8.76 6.62 9.61
N GLU A 166 9.56 5.84 8.87
CA GLU A 166 10.03 4.51 9.29
C GLU A 166 10.84 4.63 10.59
N GLY A 167 10.15 4.53 11.73
CA GLY A 167 10.73 4.65 13.05
C GLY A 167 11.78 3.60 13.30
N ASN A 168 13.04 4.02 13.21
CA ASN A 168 14.24 3.34 13.70
C ASN A 168 14.21 1.79 13.57
N ILE A 169 13.71 1.27 12.45
CA ILE A 169 13.57 -0.16 12.15
C ILE A 169 14.90 -0.81 11.75
N PHE A 170 16.02 -0.30 12.27
CA PHE A 170 17.35 -0.75 11.90
C PHE A 170 17.67 -2.10 12.55
N ALA A 171 17.71 -3.13 11.72
CA ALA A 171 18.62 -4.27 11.87
C ALA A 171 19.88 -4.02 11.02
#